data_AF-A0A1V0UPH9-F1
#
_entry.id   AF-A0A1V0UPH9-F1
#
_cell.length_a   1.000
_cell.length_b   1.000
_cell.length_c   1.000
_cell.angle_alpha   90.00
_cell.angle_beta   90.00
_cell.angle_gamma   90.00
#
_symmetry.space_group_name_H-M   'P 1'
#
loop_
_entity.id
_entity.type
_entity.pdbx_description
1 polymer ?
#
loop_
_entity_poly.entity_id
_entity_poly.type
_entity_poly.pdbx_seq_one_letter_code
_entity_poly.pdbx_strand_id
1 'polypeptide(L)'
;MPNIFDLVNAKNIATYYLATPSNAIPYLGGTLFPPKKQLGLDLSWIKGSRGLPVALMPSEFDSKATLRDRIGFSKIDTEMPFFREAMRIGEKDRQELNKLAASQNEALLMPVINAIYDDVTNLINGAQVVPERMIMQLLSSGKIEIEANRLGYKYDYKMPSGHKITLTTDTDKWSHPEADIVGDIKTWQDTVEDDTGVRPTNAICTRKTWNYILQNVAIRKDMNPLGGQNIIMTDAMMKQYLETKLGVKISVYNKKFALQDGSMHLFYPDGYFTLIPDGTLGNTYYGTTPEESDLMTGRTAANVSIVNTGVAITTVKEPQPVNVETIVSEIVLPSFETIDQIFIAKVA
;
A
#
# COMPACT_ATOMS: atom_id res chain seq x y z
N MET A 1 31.62 3.61 30.45
CA MET A 1 30.21 3.94 30.11
C MET A 1 30.08 3.82 28.59
N PRO A 2 28.98 3.26 28.07
CA PRO A 2 28.77 3.17 26.62
C PRO A 2 28.78 4.57 26.00
N ASN A 3 29.43 4.72 24.86
CA ASN A 3 29.40 5.99 24.12
C ASN A 3 28.01 6.14 23.46
N ILE A 4 27.56 7.37 23.17
CA ILE A 4 26.27 7.62 22.49
C ILE A 4 26.17 6.85 21.16
N PHE A 5 27.31 6.61 20.50
CA PHE A 5 27.42 5.82 19.28
C PHE A 5 27.23 4.30 19.46
N ASP A 6 27.39 3.78 20.68
CA ASP A 6 27.10 2.39 20.99
C ASP A 6 25.60 2.19 21.24
N LEU A 7 24.89 3.28 21.59
CA LEU A 7 23.44 3.31 21.79
C LEU A 7 22.71 3.56 20.47
N VAL A 8 23.09 4.59 19.71
CA VAL A 8 22.52 4.91 18.39
C VAL A 8 23.19 4.07 17.30
N ASN A 9 22.81 2.80 17.25
CA ASN A 9 23.24 1.85 16.23
C ASN A 9 22.02 1.18 15.58
N ALA A 10 22.20 0.68 14.35
CA ALA A 10 21.11 0.10 13.56
C ALA A 10 20.36 -1.04 14.28
N LYS A 11 21.06 -1.87 15.06
CA LYS A 11 20.47 -2.98 15.81
C LYS A 11 19.57 -2.51 16.97
N ASN A 12 20.00 -1.51 17.72
CA ASN A 12 19.23 -0.95 18.82
C ASN A 12 17.99 -0.21 18.30
N ILE A 13 18.14 0.55 17.22
CA ILE A 13 17.04 1.22 16.52
C ILE A 13 16.01 0.20 16.03
N ALA A 14 16.45 -0.88 15.37
CA ALA A 14 15.56 -1.95 14.93
C ALA A 14 14.83 -2.61 16.10
N THR A 15 15.51 -2.84 17.23
CA THR A 15 14.90 -3.43 18.43
C THR A 15 13.84 -2.50 19.04
N TYR A 16 14.13 -1.20 19.14
CA TYR A 16 13.19 -0.19 19.62
C TYR A 16 11.94 -0.10 18.73
N TYR A 17 12.15 -0.09 17.42
CA TYR A 17 11.08 -0.07 16.42
C TYR A 17 10.13 -1.28 16.58
N LEU A 18 10.70 -2.49 16.69
CA LEU A 18 9.94 -3.74 16.83
C LEU A 18 9.22 -3.87 18.18
N ALA A 19 9.72 -3.21 19.23
CA ALA A 19 9.08 -3.23 20.55
C ALA A 19 7.80 -2.37 20.62
N THR A 20 7.54 -1.52 19.63
CA THR A 20 6.38 -0.61 19.61
C THR A 20 5.14 -1.29 19.02
N PRO A 21 4.07 -1.56 19.83
CA PRO A 21 2.93 -2.36 19.38
C PRO A 21 2.12 -1.73 18.23
N SER A 22 2.09 -0.40 18.14
CA SER A 22 1.37 0.31 17.07
C SER A 22 1.96 0.05 15.68
N ASN A 23 3.26 -0.28 15.61
CA ASN A 23 3.96 -0.55 14.35
C ASN A 23 3.64 -1.95 13.80
N ALA A 24 3.00 -2.81 14.61
CA ALA A 24 2.63 -4.17 14.21
C ALA A 24 1.27 -4.24 13.47
N ILE A 25 0.49 -3.15 13.42
CA ILE A 25 -0.80 -3.13 12.71
C ILE A 25 -0.54 -2.83 11.23
N PRO A 26 -0.69 -3.80 10.31
CA PRO A 26 -0.43 -3.56 8.91
C PRO A 26 -1.45 -2.59 8.32
N TYR A 27 -1.01 -1.82 7.31
CA TYR A 27 -1.92 -1.08 6.45
C TYR A 27 -2.79 -2.03 5.63
N LEU A 28 -3.92 -1.52 5.13
CA LEU A 28 -4.86 -2.32 4.33
C LEU A 28 -4.17 -2.86 3.07
N GLY A 29 -3.37 -2.04 2.37
CA GLY A 29 -2.62 -2.49 1.21
C GLY A 29 -1.65 -3.62 1.55
N GLY A 30 -0.95 -3.53 2.69
CA GLY A 30 -0.07 -4.60 3.18
C GLY A 30 -0.76 -5.95 3.39
N THR A 31 -2.05 -5.98 3.70
CA THR A 31 -2.83 -7.24 3.78
C THR A 31 -3.24 -7.79 2.41
N LEU A 32 -3.39 -6.93 1.41
CA LEU A 32 -3.79 -7.30 0.05
C LEU A 32 -2.59 -7.68 -0.83
N PHE A 33 -1.42 -7.11 -0.54
CA PHE A 33 -0.16 -7.29 -1.27
C PHE A 33 0.94 -7.73 -0.28
N PRO A 34 0.93 -9.00 0.16
CA PRO A 34 1.93 -9.50 1.10
C PRO A 34 3.37 -9.24 0.63
N PRO A 35 4.30 -8.92 1.56
CA PRO A 35 5.68 -8.60 1.22
C PRO A 35 6.47 -9.84 0.77
N LYS A 36 7.27 -9.68 -0.28
CA LYS A 36 8.21 -10.69 -0.80
C LYS A 36 9.57 -10.04 -1.06
N LYS A 37 10.64 -10.82 -0.89
CA LYS A 37 12.01 -10.37 -1.12
C LYS A 37 12.58 -10.96 -2.40
N GLN A 38 13.31 -10.15 -3.17
CA GLN A 38 14.03 -10.57 -4.36
C GLN A 38 15.42 -9.94 -4.45
N LEU A 39 16.37 -10.68 -5.04
CA LEU A 39 17.78 -10.26 -5.18
C LEU A 39 18.01 -9.32 -6.39
N GLY A 40 17.03 -9.14 -7.27
CA GLY A 40 17.12 -8.31 -8.48
C GLY A 40 16.32 -7.01 -8.38
N LEU A 41 16.65 -6.04 -9.25
CA LEU A 41 15.94 -4.76 -9.38
C LEU A 41 14.77 -4.83 -10.37
N ASP A 42 14.79 -5.82 -11.27
CA ASP A 42 13.72 -6.02 -12.24
C ASP A 42 12.54 -6.72 -11.56
N LEU A 43 11.37 -6.12 -11.66
CA LEU A 43 10.11 -6.77 -11.33
C LEU A 43 9.46 -7.24 -12.64
N SER A 44 9.41 -8.56 -12.80
CA SER A 44 8.65 -9.20 -13.87
C SER A 44 7.48 -9.98 -13.28
N TRP A 45 6.25 -9.61 -13.65
CA TRP A 45 5.07 -10.39 -13.29
C TRP A 45 4.20 -10.65 -14.51
N ILE A 46 3.39 -11.70 -14.37
CA ILE A 46 2.45 -12.13 -15.38
C ILE A 46 1.07 -11.66 -14.91
N LYS A 47 0.39 -10.90 -15.77
CA LYS A 47 -1.02 -10.59 -15.58
C LYS A 47 -1.82 -11.91 -15.62
N GLY A 48 -2.62 -12.19 -14.59
CA GLY A 48 -3.40 -13.42 -14.53
C GLY A 48 -4.30 -13.53 -15.75
N SER A 49 -4.15 -14.58 -16.55
CA SER A 49 -4.91 -14.73 -17.79
C SER A 49 -6.37 -15.06 -17.50
N ARG A 50 -7.21 -14.04 -17.29
CA ARG A 50 -8.69 -14.10 -17.20
C ARG A 50 -9.32 -15.26 -16.40
N GLY A 51 -8.59 -16.00 -15.56
CA GLY A 51 -9.10 -17.09 -14.71
C GLY A 51 -9.76 -18.30 -15.40
N LEU A 52 -10.11 -18.22 -16.69
CA LEU A 52 -10.98 -19.20 -17.34
C LEU A 52 -10.20 -20.45 -17.79
N PRO A 53 -10.55 -21.65 -17.28
CA PRO A 53 -9.99 -22.89 -17.80
C PRO A 53 -10.44 -23.11 -19.25
N VAL A 54 -9.48 -23.22 -20.17
CA VAL A 54 -9.77 -23.46 -21.59
C VAL A 54 -9.94 -24.95 -21.85
N ALA A 55 -11.14 -25.36 -22.27
CA ALA A 55 -11.49 -26.75 -22.59
C ALA A 55 -10.48 -27.40 -23.55
N LEU A 56 -10.21 -28.70 -23.38
CA LEU A 56 -9.35 -29.47 -24.29
C LEU A 56 -9.98 -29.57 -25.68
N MET A 57 -9.15 -29.52 -26.73
CA MET A 57 -9.63 -29.75 -28.08
C MET A 57 -9.89 -31.26 -28.27
N PRO A 58 -11.00 -31.65 -28.92
CA PRO A 58 -11.21 -33.05 -29.27
C PRO A 58 -10.05 -33.52 -30.17
N SER A 59 -9.49 -34.68 -29.87
CA SER A 59 -8.45 -35.33 -30.68
C SER A 59 -8.99 -36.67 -31.19
N GLU A 60 -8.67 -37.01 -32.43
CA GLU A 60 -9.02 -38.32 -32.98
C GLU A 60 -8.15 -39.41 -32.32
N PHE A 61 -8.69 -40.61 -32.12
CA PHE A 61 -7.89 -41.78 -31.73
C PHE A 61 -6.81 -42.01 -32.80
N ASP A 62 -5.58 -42.31 -32.36
CA ASP A 62 -4.37 -42.45 -33.18
C ASP A 62 -3.80 -41.17 -33.85
N SER A 63 -4.22 -39.98 -33.42
CA SER A 63 -3.63 -38.70 -33.87
C SER A 63 -2.61 -38.11 -32.86
N LYS A 64 -1.62 -37.34 -33.37
CA LYS A 64 -0.71 -36.58 -32.50
C LYS A 64 -1.49 -35.48 -31.78
N ALA A 65 -1.19 -35.25 -30.50
CA ALA A 65 -1.80 -34.18 -29.71
C ALA A 65 -1.66 -32.84 -30.43
N THR A 66 -2.78 -32.11 -30.53
CA THR A 66 -2.79 -30.77 -31.10
C THR A 66 -1.96 -29.83 -30.22
N LEU A 67 -1.01 -29.13 -30.83
CA LEU A 67 -0.21 -28.11 -30.15
C LEU A 67 -1.10 -26.90 -29.89
N ARG A 68 -1.32 -26.61 -28.61
CA ARG A 68 -1.97 -25.38 -28.15
C ARG A 68 -0.92 -24.28 -28.05
N ASP A 69 -1.18 -23.14 -28.67
CA ASP A 69 -0.40 -21.93 -28.42
C ASP A 69 -0.56 -21.50 -26.96
N ARG A 70 0.54 -21.13 -26.32
CA ARG A 70 0.52 -20.64 -24.93
C ARG A 70 -0.38 -19.40 -24.88
N ILE A 71 -1.29 -19.37 -23.90
CA ILE A 71 -2.13 -18.20 -23.62
C ILE A 71 -1.21 -16.99 -23.54
N GLY A 72 -1.50 -15.94 -24.33
CA GLY A 72 -0.65 -14.76 -24.45
C GLY A 72 -0.46 -14.09 -23.09
N PHE A 73 0.67 -14.36 -22.45
CA PHE A 73 1.04 -13.71 -21.20
C PHE A 73 1.53 -12.29 -21.52
N SER A 74 0.79 -11.27 -21.10
CA SER A 74 1.33 -9.92 -21.08
C SER A 74 2.29 -9.82 -19.88
N LYS A 75 3.59 -10.02 -20.15
CA LYS A 75 4.66 -9.79 -19.19
C LYS A 75 4.83 -8.29 -19.02
N ILE A 76 4.77 -7.80 -17.79
CA ILE A 76 5.17 -6.41 -17.47
C ILE A 76 6.55 -6.52 -16.81
N ASP A 77 7.55 -5.94 -17.47
CA ASP A 77 8.92 -5.86 -17.00
C ASP A 77 9.21 -4.39 -16.65
N THR A 78 9.44 -4.09 -15.37
CA THR A 78 9.76 -2.74 -14.89
C THR A 78 10.83 -2.78 -13.82
N GLU A 79 11.72 -1.79 -13.83
CA GLU A 79 12.71 -1.61 -12.77
C GLU A 79 12.06 -1.02 -11.51
N MET A 80 12.44 -1.55 -10.35
CA MET A 80 11.92 -1.07 -9.06
C MET A 80 12.55 0.27 -8.67
N PRO A 81 11.75 1.25 -8.20
CA PRO A 81 12.28 2.52 -7.72
C PRO A 81 13.05 2.35 -6.41
N PHE A 82 14.14 3.12 -6.27
CA PHE A 82 14.95 3.18 -5.07
C PHE A 82 14.61 4.42 -4.23
N PHE A 83 14.33 4.22 -2.95
CA PHE A 83 14.05 5.26 -1.98
C PHE A 83 15.11 5.26 -0.89
N ARG A 84 15.57 6.45 -0.51
CA ARG A 84 16.57 6.61 0.54
C ARG A 84 16.48 8.00 1.15
N GLU A 85 16.44 8.03 2.47
CA GLU A 85 16.48 9.25 3.27
C GLU A 85 17.49 9.11 4.41
N ALA A 86 18.08 10.22 4.83
CA ALA A 86 19.09 10.25 5.86
C ALA A 86 18.79 11.33 6.90
N MET A 87 19.05 10.99 8.17
CA MET A 87 19.05 11.93 9.29
C MET A 87 20.47 12.06 9.83
N ARG A 88 20.90 13.30 10.03
CA ARG A 88 22.24 13.63 10.54
C ARG A 88 22.14 14.20 11.95
N ILE A 89 22.95 13.64 12.86
CA ILE A 89 23.20 14.20 14.20
C ILE A 89 24.49 15.02 14.14
N GLY A 90 24.36 16.33 14.33
CA GLY A 90 25.48 17.28 14.25
C GLY A 90 26.34 17.36 15.51
N GLU A 91 27.51 17.98 15.40
CA GLU A 91 28.49 18.10 16.50
C GLU A 91 27.98 18.86 17.73
N LYS A 92 27.10 19.85 17.54
CA LYS A 92 26.51 20.63 18.64
C LYS A 92 25.56 19.78 19.49
N ASP A 93 24.65 19.05 18.84
CA ASP A 93 23.74 18.14 19.52
C ASP A 93 24.51 17.03 20.23
N ARG A 94 25.63 16.60 19.64
CA ARG A 94 26.56 15.66 20.28
C ARG A 94 27.24 16.22 21.52
N GLN A 95 27.66 17.49 21.51
CA GLN A 95 28.23 18.11 22.71
C GLN A 95 27.19 18.21 23.84
N GLU A 96 25.95 18.58 23.52
CA GLU A 96 24.86 18.60 24.50
C GLU A 96 24.54 17.19 25.03
N LEU A 97 24.48 16.17 24.16
CA LEU A 97 24.31 14.77 24.57
C LEU A 97 25.44 14.28 25.48
N ASN A 98 26.70 14.60 25.16
CA ASN A 98 27.84 14.25 25.99
C ASN A 98 27.83 14.97 27.34
N LYS A 99 27.40 16.23 27.38
CA LYS A 99 27.24 17.01 28.61
C LYS A 99 26.13 16.42 29.49
N LEU A 100 25.02 16.00 28.89
CA LEU A 100 23.92 15.31 29.59
C LEU A 100 24.37 13.93 30.11
N ALA A 101 25.11 13.15 29.32
CA ALA A 101 25.65 11.86 29.75
C ALA A 101 26.66 12.00 30.91
N ALA A 102 27.51 13.04 30.86
CA ALA A 102 28.45 13.35 31.94
C ALA A 102 27.76 13.84 33.23
N SER A 103 26.56 14.41 33.14
CA SER A 103 25.79 14.88 34.29
C SER A 103 25.21 13.75 35.16
N GLN A 104 25.31 12.48 34.73
CA GLN A 104 24.72 11.28 35.38
C GLN A 104 23.23 11.38 35.70
N ASN A 105 22.52 12.33 35.09
CA ASN A 105 21.10 12.52 35.30
C ASN A 105 20.33 11.70 34.27
N GLU A 106 20.21 10.40 34.51
CA GLU A 106 19.53 9.45 33.60
C GLU A 106 18.11 9.91 33.23
N ALA A 107 17.44 10.63 34.13
CA ALA A 107 16.12 11.21 33.93
C ALA A 107 16.06 12.27 32.80
N LEU A 108 17.18 12.92 32.46
CA LEU A 108 17.28 13.88 31.35
C LEU A 108 17.88 13.27 30.09
N LEU A 109 18.66 12.19 30.22
CA LEU A 109 19.33 11.54 29.09
C LEU A 109 18.39 10.62 28.30
N MET A 110 17.57 9.83 28.99
CA MET A 110 16.65 8.88 28.36
C MET A 110 15.62 9.53 27.42
N PRO A 111 15.00 10.68 27.75
CA PRO A 111 14.07 11.37 26.84
C PRO A 111 14.72 11.83 25.53
N VAL A 112 15.97 12.28 25.57
CA VAL A 112 16.67 12.74 24.36
C VAL A 112 17.08 11.56 23.48
N ILE A 113 17.51 10.45 24.07
CA ILE A 113 17.80 9.20 23.33
C ILE A 113 16.51 8.65 22.69
N ASN A 114 15.40 8.65 23.43
CA ASN A 114 14.11 8.23 22.89
C ASN A 114 13.67 9.13 21.74
N ALA A 115 13.85 10.45 21.83
CA ALA A 115 13.54 11.37 20.73
C ALA A 115 14.37 11.04 19.46
N ILE A 116 15.66 10.72 19.60
CA ILE A 116 16.50 10.29 18.47
C ILE A 116 15.99 8.96 17.87
N TYR A 117 15.59 8.00 18.72
CA TYR A 117 15.00 6.76 18.22
C TYR A 117 13.63 6.96 17.58
N ASP A 118 12.84 7.90 18.08
CA ASP A 118 11.53 8.27 17.53
C ASP A 118 11.71 8.92 16.15
N ASP A 119 12.71 9.79 15.98
CA ASP A 119 13.05 10.41 14.69
C ASP A 119 13.42 9.35 13.65
N VAL A 120 14.29 8.39 14.00
CA VAL A 120 14.64 7.29 13.08
C VAL A 120 13.45 6.35 12.85
N THR A 121 12.62 6.11 13.87
CA THR A 121 11.37 5.35 13.73
C THR A 121 10.41 6.03 12.76
N ASN A 122 10.35 7.35 12.76
CA ASN A 122 9.57 8.12 11.80
C ASN A 122 10.08 7.95 10.37
N LEU A 123 11.40 7.85 10.14
CA LEU A 123 11.95 7.50 8.83
C LEU A 123 11.53 6.09 8.38
N ILE A 124 11.59 5.10 9.28
CA ILE A 124 11.18 3.72 8.98
C ILE A 124 9.67 3.68 8.65
N ASN A 125 8.85 4.44 9.38
CA ASN A 125 7.43 4.59 9.07
C ASN A 125 7.22 5.27 7.71
N GLY A 126 8.04 6.27 7.36
CA GLY A 126 8.07 6.90 6.04
C GLY A 126 8.32 5.90 4.91
N ALA A 127 9.22 4.93 5.11
CA ALA A 127 9.43 3.84 4.15
C ALA A 127 8.14 3.01 3.97
N GLN A 128 7.42 2.66 5.04
CA GLN A 128 6.15 1.91 4.93
C GLN A 128 5.02 2.68 4.23
N VAL A 129 5.06 4.02 4.20
CA VAL A 129 4.10 4.85 3.47
C VAL A 129 4.22 4.67 1.96
N VAL A 130 5.43 4.42 1.44
CA VAL A 130 5.71 4.31 0.01
C VAL A 130 4.93 3.15 -0.66
N PRO A 131 5.05 1.88 -0.21
CA PRO A 131 4.31 0.78 -0.82
C PRO A 131 2.80 0.94 -0.64
N GLU A 132 2.34 1.44 0.51
CA GLU A 132 0.91 1.68 0.74
C GLU A 132 0.34 2.73 -0.23
N ARG A 133 1.09 3.82 -0.47
CA ARG A 133 0.72 4.84 -1.46
C ARG A 133 0.66 4.24 -2.86
N MET A 134 1.64 3.44 -3.26
CA MET A 134 1.65 2.77 -4.56
C MET A 134 0.43 1.85 -4.73
N ILE A 135 0.15 1.02 -3.72
CA ILE A 135 -0.98 0.09 -3.73
C ILE A 135 -2.31 0.84 -3.85
N MET A 136 -2.50 1.93 -3.10
CA MET A 136 -3.76 2.69 -3.15
C MET A 136 -3.91 3.48 -4.46
N GLN A 137 -2.82 3.89 -5.11
CA GLN A 137 -2.87 4.44 -6.48
C GLN A 137 -3.24 3.37 -7.50
N LEU A 138 -2.70 2.15 -7.38
CA LEU A 138 -3.10 1.01 -8.21
C LEU A 138 -4.58 0.69 -8.05
N LEU A 139 -5.07 0.66 -6.82
CA LEU A 139 -6.48 0.38 -6.54
C LEU A 139 -7.40 1.51 -7.02
N SER A 140 -6.95 2.76 -7.11
CA SER A 140 -7.81 3.88 -7.52
C SER A 140 -7.69 4.28 -8.99
N SER A 141 -6.63 3.85 -9.69
CA SER A 141 -6.39 4.27 -11.08
C SER A 141 -5.80 3.19 -11.99
N GLY A 142 -5.33 2.06 -11.44
CA GLY A 142 -4.58 1.05 -12.16
C GLY A 142 -3.18 1.51 -12.58
N LYS A 143 -2.68 2.61 -12.02
CA LYS A 143 -1.37 3.21 -12.35
C LYS A 143 -0.68 3.68 -11.08
N ILE A 144 0.65 3.79 -11.16
CA ILE A 144 1.47 4.41 -10.11
C ILE A 144 2.13 5.65 -10.70
N GLU A 145 2.02 6.76 -9.99
CA GLU A 145 2.68 8.02 -10.30
C GLU A 145 3.27 8.62 -9.02
N ILE A 146 4.61 8.64 -8.98
CA ILE A 146 5.39 9.20 -7.87
C ILE A 146 6.36 10.20 -8.44
N GLU A 147 6.18 11.46 -8.07
CA GLU A 147 7.14 12.54 -8.34
C GLU A 147 7.76 12.97 -7.02
N ALA A 148 9.08 12.81 -6.89
CA ALA A 148 9.85 13.21 -5.71
C ALA A 148 11.31 13.50 -6.12
N ASN A 149 11.94 14.50 -5.50
CA ASN A 149 13.36 14.82 -5.72
C ASN A 149 13.78 14.98 -7.20
N ARG A 150 12.91 15.59 -8.04
CA ARG A 150 13.10 15.76 -9.49
C ARG A 150 13.14 14.45 -10.30
N LEU A 151 12.80 13.32 -9.67
CA LEU A 151 12.59 12.03 -10.31
C LEU A 151 11.08 11.76 -10.38
N GLY A 152 10.62 11.35 -11.55
CA GLY A 152 9.22 11.00 -11.80
C GLY A 152 9.13 9.55 -12.25
N TYR A 153 8.52 8.70 -11.43
CA TYR A 153 8.22 7.32 -11.75
C TYR A 153 6.76 7.19 -12.19
N LYS A 154 6.53 6.69 -13.40
CA LYS A 154 5.19 6.44 -13.94
C LYS A 154 5.10 4.99 -14.41
N TYR A 155 4.25 4.21 -13.77
CA TYR A 155 4.01 2.81 -14.12
C TYR A 155 2.54 2.63 -14.53
N ASP A 156 2.32 2.11 -15.74
CA ASP A 156 1.00 1.79 -16.25
C ASP A 156 0.82 0.27 -16.31
N TYR A 157 -0.03 -0.26 -15.42
CA TYR A 157 -0.24 -1.70 -15.26
C TYR A 157 -1.23 -2.27 -16.29
N LYS A 158 -1.62 -1.48 -17.29
CA LYS A 158 -2.46 -1.90 -18.42
C LYS A 158 -3.78 -2.53 -17.97
N MET A 159 -4.43 -1.88 -17.01
CA MET A 159 -5.78 -2.25 -16.57
C MET A 159 -6.76 -2.17 -17.76
N PRO A 160 -7.63 -3.18 -17.96
CA PRO A 160 -8.62 -3.17 -19.03
C PRO A 160 -9.49 -1.92 -18.98
N SER A 161 -9.77 -1.33 -20.14
CA SER A 161 -10.64 -0.16 -20.22
C SER A 161 -12.09 -0.46 -19.82
N GLY A 162 -12.55 -1.70 -19.99
CA GLY A 162 -13.88 -2.13 -19.56
C GLY A 162 -14.04 -2.26 -18.06
N HIS A 163 -12.95 -2.32 -17.30
CA HIS A 163 -12.96 -2.48 -15.84
C HIS A 163 -12.77 -1.16 -15.10
N LYS A 164 -12.95 -0.04 -15.80
CA LYS A 164 -12.89 1.28 -15.21
C LYS A 164 -13.98 2.19 -15.77
N ILE A 165 -14.58 3.00 -14.91
CA ILE A 165 -15.61 3.96 -15.31
C ILE A 165 -15.44 5.28 -14.57
N THR A 166 -15.90 6.36 -15.20
CA THR A 166 -16.07 7.67 -14.55
C THR A 166 -17.48 8.14 -14.79
N LEU A 167 -18.24 8.33 -13.71
CA LEU A 167 -19.59 8.85 -13.76
C LEU A 167 -19.53 10.36 -14.02
N THR A 168 -19.92 10.77 -15.22
CA THR A 168 -19.84 12.17 -15.65
C THR A 168 -21.17 12.91 -15.52
N THR A 169 -22.30 12.20 -15.64
CA THR A 169 -23.64 12.77 -15.52
C THR A 169 -23.96 13.04 -14.05
N ASP A 170 -24.51 14.22 -13.74
CA ASP A 170 -24.80 14.62 -12.36
C ASP A 170 -25.76 13.66 -11.66
N THR A 171 -26.76 13.14 -12.38
CA THR A 171 -27.74 12.17 -11.84
C THR A 171 -27.15 10.79 -11.53
N ASP A 172 -26.07 10.43 -12.22
CA ASP A 172 -25.44 9.10 -12.09
C ASP A 172 -24.38 9.14 -10.98
N LYS A 173 -23.79 10.31 -10.72
CA LYS A 173 -22.83 10.49 -9.62
C LYS A 173 -23.46 10.13 -8.28
N TRP A 174 -22.75 9.37 -7.47
CA TRP A 174 -23.24 8.94 -6.16
C TRP A 174 -23.46 10.10 -5.20
N SER A 175 -22.84 11.26 -5.43
CA SER A 175 -23.15 12.49 -4.69
C SER A 175 -24.60 12.96 -4.88
N HIS A 176 -25.28 12.53 -5.93
CA HIS A 176 -26.70 12.80 -6.15
C HIS A 176 -27.57 11.81 -5.34
N PRO A 177 -28.53 12.28 -4.53
CA PRO A 177 -29.29 11.41 -3.61
C PRO A 177 -30.11 10.30 -4.27
N GLU A 178 -30.47 10.46 -5.55
CA GLU A 178 -31.28 9.52 -6.33
C GLU A 178 -30.44 8.63 -7.28
N ALA A 179 -29.10 8.67 -7.20
CA ALA A 179 -28.23 7.82 -8.03
C ALA A 179 -28.50 6.31 -7.79
N ASP A 180 -28.39 5.48 -8.83
CA ASP A 180 -28.60 4.03 -8.73
C ASP A 180 -27.32 3.28 -8.27
N ILE A 181 -26.93 3.52 -7.02
CA ILE A 181 -25.72 2.94 -6.42
C ILE A 181 -25.75 1.41 -6.41
N VAL A 182 -26.92 0.81 -6.15
CA VAL A 182 -27.05 -0.66 -6.06
C VAL A 182 -26.96 -1.29 -7.44
N GLY A 183 -27.62 -0.70 -8.45
CA GLY A 183 -27.52 -1.12 -9.84
C GLY A 183 -26.12 -0.96 -10.41
N ASP A 184 -25.43 0.14 -10.09
CA ASP A 184 -24.03 0.38 -10.46
C ASP A 184 -23.11 -0.72 -9.93
N ILE A 185 -23.12 -0.96 -8.62
CA ILE A 185 -22.25 -1.99 -8.00
C ILE A 185 -22.50 -3.36 -8.63
N LYS A 186 -23.78 -3.72 -8.82
CA LYS A 186 -24.14 -4.99 -9.44
C LYS A 186 -23.62 -5.09 -10.87
N THR A 187 -23.82 -4.05 -11.68
CA THR A 187 -23.36 -4.01 -13.08
C THR A 187 -21.84 -4.16 -13.17
N TRP A 188 -21.10 -3.50 -12.27
CA TRP A 188 -19.65 -3.60 -12.23
C TRP A 188 -19.17 -4.99 -11.77
N GLN A 189 -19.85 -5.61 -10.80
CA GLN A 189 -19.57 -7.01 -10.43
C GLN A 189 -19.83 -7.96 -11.60
N ASP A 190 -20.98 -7.82 -12.26
CA ASP A 190 -21.39 -8.66 -13.40
C ASP A 190 -20.38 -8.51 -14.56
N THR A 191 -19.90 -7.28 -14.84
CA THR A 191 -18.88 -7.03 -15.87
C THR A 191 -17.58 -7.79 -15.60
N VAL A 192 -17.09 -7.77 -14.35
CA VAL A 192 -15.86 -8.49 -13.99
C VAL A 192 -16.07 -10.01 -14.02
N GLU A 193 -17.23 -10.48 -13.55
CA GLU A 193 -17.60 -11.89 -13.55
C GLU A 193 -17.72 -12.44 -14.98
N ASP A 194 -18.34 -11.70 -15.89
CA ASP A 194 -18.47 -12.08 -17.30
C ASP A 194 -17.11 -12.15 -18.01
N ASP A 195 -16.21 -11.21 -17.72
CA ASP A 195 -14.90 -11.14 -18.37
C ASP A 195 -13.86 -12.14 -17.81
N THR A 196 -14.00 -12.55 -16.55
CA THR A 196 -12.96 -13.33 -15.84
C THR A 196 -13.45 -14.59 -15.12
N GLY A 197 -14.75 -14.79 -15.01
CA GLY A 197 -15.35 -15.85 -14.22
C GLY A 197 -15.22 -15.65 -12.70
N VAL A 198 -14.77 -14.48 -12.23
CA VAL A 198 -14.60 -14.17 -10.80
C VAL A 198 -15.45 -12.97 -10.43
N ARG A 199 -16.38 -13.16 -9.49
CA ARG A 199 -17.20 -12.06 -8.95
C ARG A 199 -16.47 -11.33 -7.81
N PRO A 200 -16.27 -10.00 -7.89
CA PRO A 200 -15.74 -9.23 -6.78
C PRO A 200 -16.67 -9.23 -5.56
N THR A 201 -16.14 -9.55 -4.37
CA THR A 201 -16.90 -9.67 -3.12
C THR A 201 -16.50 -8.64 -2.06
N ASN A 202 -15.44 -7.87 -2.30
CA ASN A 202 -14.94 -6.85 -1.39
C ASN A 202 -14.89 -5.50 -2.11
N ALA A 203 -14.96 -4.39 -1.37
CA ALA A 203 -14.77 -3.07 -1.94
C ALA A 203 -14.06 -2.11 -1.00
N ILE A 204 -13.44 -1.09 -1.58
CA ILE A 204 -12.73 -0.02 -0.86
C ILE A 204 -13.26 1.34 -1.29
N CYS A 205 -13.53 2.20 -0.32
CA CYS A 205 -13.87 3.60 -0.55
C CYS A 205 -13.48 4.47 0.65
N THR A 206 -13.46 5.79 0.48
CA THR A 206 -13.27 6.70 1.62
C THR A 206 -14.58 6.96 2.36
N ARG A 207 -14.50 7.52 3.57
CA ARG A 207 -15.65 7.99 4.36
C ARG A 207 -16.53 8.96 3.57
N LYS A 208 -15.95 9.79 2.70
CA LYS A 208 -16.72 10.73 1.88
C LYS A 208 -17.59 9.98 0.86
N THR A 209 -17.01 9.03 0.14
CA THR A 209 -17.74 8.16 -0.78
C THR A 209 -18.77 7.29 -0.04
N TRP A 210 -18.41 6.76 1.13
CA TRP A 210 -19.33 5.98 1.97
C TRP A 210 -20.55 6.80 2.43
N ASN A 211 -20.36 8.08 2.76
CA ASN A 211 -21.46 8.95 3.15
C ASN A 211 -22.48 9.16 2.01
N TYR A 212 -22.05 9.11 0.75
CA TYR A 212 -22.97 9.15 -0.39
C TYR A 212 -23.90 7.92 -0.40
N ILE A 213 -23.34 6.73 -0.14
CA ILE A 213 -24.11 5.49 0.00
C ILE A 213 -25.10 5.58 1.17
N LEU A 214 -24.65 6.10 2.31
CA LEU A 214 -25.49 6.29 3.51
C LEU A 214 -26.68 7.24 3.28
N GLN A 215 -26.50 8.25 2.43
CA GLN A 215 -27.48 9.30 2.17
C GLN A 215 -28.44 8.96 1.03
N ASN A 216 -28.15 7.92 0.24
CA ASN A 216 -28.94 7.54 -0.93
C ASN A 216 -30.40 7.22 -0.56
N VAL A 217 -31.33 7.83 -1.30
CA VAL A 217 -32.77 7.77 -1.00
C VAL A 217 -33.34 6.38 -1.26
N ALA A 218 -32.95 5.75 -2.38
CA ALA A 218 -33.44 4.43 -2.74
C ALA A 218 -33.00 3.35 -1.73
N ILE A 219 -31.73 3.36 -1.32
CA ILE A 219 -31.20 2.44 -0.30
C ILE A 219 -31.92 2.63 1.03
N ARG A 220 -32.08 3.88 1.49
CA ARG A 220 -32.75 4.16 2.77
C ARG A 220 -34.22 3.74 2.76
N LYS A 221 -34.93 3.91 1.64
CA LYS A 221 -36.31 3.44 1.46
C LYS A 221 -36.39 1.92 1.49
N ASP A 222 -35.47 1.22 0.83
CA ASP A 222 -35.45 -0.25 0.82
C ASP A 222 -35.18 -0.85 2.22
N MET A 223 -34.29 -0.21 2.99
CA MET A 223 -34.00 -0.61 4.36
C MET A 223 -35.11 -0.26 5.37
N ASN A 224 -35.95 0.73 5.05
CA ASN A 224 -37.06 1.17 5.91
C ASN A 224 -38.32 1.46 5.08
N PRO A 225 -38.99 0.43 4.54
CA PRO A 225 -40.14 0.62 3.63
C PRO A 225 -41.33 1.30 4.31
N LEU A 226 -41.45 1.16 5.63
CA LEU A 226 -42.54 1.72 6.44
C LEU A 226 -42.34 3.20 6.81
N GLY A 227 -41.19 3.79 6.46
CA GLY A 227 -40.93 5.22 6.67
C GLY A 227 -40.78 5.64 8.14
N GLY A 228 -40.39 4.71 9.02
CA GLY A 228 -40.20 5.02 10.44
C GLY A 228 -39.11 6.08 10.65
N GLN A 229 -39.48 7.26 11.18
CA GLN A 229 -38.56 8.39 11.38
C GLN A 229 -37.50 8.15 12.48
N ASN A 230 -37.63 7.07 13.26
CA ASN A 230 -36.79 6.76 14.41
C ASN A 230 -35.57 5.88 14.09
N ILE A 231 -35.34 5.51 12.83
CA ILE A 231 -34.19 4.68 12.45
C ILE A 231 -32.98 5.57 12.18
N ILE A 232 -32.03 5.55 13.11
CA ILE A 232 -30.69 6.12 12.89
C ILE A 232 -29.92 5.14 12.01
N MET A 233 -29.61 5.55 10.78
CA MET A 233 -28.79 4.73 9.87
C MET A 233 -27.37 4.64 10.41
N THR A 234 -26.89 3.42 10.64
CA THR A 234 -25.51 3.17 11.12
C THR A 234 -24.68 2.50 10.03
N ASP A 235 -23.36 2.64 10.13
CA ASP A 235 -22.40 1.97 9.25
C ASP A 235 -22.63 0.45 9.23
N ALA A 236 -22.90 -0.16 10.39
CA ALA A 236 -23.10 -1.59 10.52
C ALA A 236 -24.35 -2.06 9.77
N MET A 237 -25.46 -1.35 9.90
CA MET A 237 -26.70 -1.67 9.18
C MET A 237 -26.51 -1.57 7.66
N MET A 238 -25.86 -0.51 7.20
CA MET A 238 -25.61 -0.31 5.77
C MET A 238 -24.68 -1.38 5.18
N LYS A 239 -23.60 -1.73 5.90
CA LYS A 239 -22.70 -2.82 5.49
C LYS A 239 -23.42 -4.16 5.42
N GLN A 240 -24.20 -4.51 6.44
CA GLN A 240 -24.96 -5.75 6.46
C GLN A 240 -25.97 -5.82 5.30
N TYR A 241 -26.63 -4.71 5.01
CA TYR A 241 -27.57 -4.62 3.90
C TYR A 241 -26.88 -4.87 2.54
N LEU A 242 -25.76 -4.21 2.27
CA LEU A 242 -25.01 -4.38 1.02
C LEU A 242 -24.39 -5.78 0.91
N GLU A 243 -23.91 -6.35 2.01
CA GLU A 243 -23.44 -7.73 2.05
C GLU A 243 -24.58 -8.72 1.76
N THR A 244 -25.76 -8.52 2.34
CA THR A 244 -26.92 -9.42 2.13
C THR A 244 -27.48 -9.30 0.70
N LYS A 245 -27.49 -8.09 0.13
CA LYS A 245 -28.13 -7.82 -1.17
C LYS A 245 -27.22 -8.06 -2.36
N LEU A 246 -25.92 -7.78 -2.22
CA LEU A 246 -24.94 -7.82 -3.33
C LEU A 246 -23.76 -8.77 -3.07
N GLY A 247 -23.64 -9.33 -1.86
CA GLY A 247 -22.48 -10.12 -1.47
C GLY A 247 -21.20 -9.32 -1.33
N VAL A 248 -21.28 -7.99 -1.18
CA VAL A 248 -20.11 -7.09 -1.14
C VAL A 248 -19.83 -6.60 0.28
N LYS A 249 -18.59 -6.80 0.73
CA LYS A 249 -18.06 -6.24 1.99
C LYS A 249 -17.27 -4.97 1.73
N ILE A 250 -17.74 -3.84 2.29
CA ILE A 250 -17.15 -2.53 2.01
C ILE A 250 -16.25 -2.07 3.17
N SER A 251 -14.98 -1.83 2.85
CA SER A 251 -13.97 -1.28 3.74
C SER A 251 -13.84 0.23 3.53
N VAL A 252 -14.00 0.99 4.63
CA VAL A 252 -13.87 2.45 4.63
C VAL A 252 -12.44 2.82 5.01
N TYR A 253 -11.70 3.40 4.07
CA TYR A 253 -10.28 3.70 4.22
C TYR A 253 -9.99 5.20 4.12
N ASN A 254 -9.57 5.82 5.25
CA ASN A 254 -9.35 7.27 5.39
C ASN A 254 -7.98 7.62 5.95
N LYS A 255 -7.05 6.68 5.95
CA LYS A 255 -5.68 6.96 6.42
C LYS A 255 -5.06 8.03 5.52
N LYS A 256 -4.24 8.86 6.15
CA LYS A 256 -3.52 9.96 5.50
C LYS A 256 -2.02 9.76 5.68
N PHE A 257 -1.26 10.35 4.77
CA PHE A 257 0.18 10.54 4.89
C PHE A 257 0.51 12.03 4.76
N ALA A 258 1.64 12.43 5.31
CA ALA A 258 2.18 13.77 5.16
C ALA A 258 3.38 13.73 4.21
N LEU A 259 3.54 14.76 3.40
CA LEU A 259 4.76 15.00 2.64
C LEU A 259 5.71 15.90 3.46
N GLN A 260 6.98 15.98 3.03
CA GLN A 260 8.00 16.81 3.69
C GLN A 260 7.65 18.31 3.72
N ASP A 261 6.76 18.76 2.83
CA ASP A 261 6.26 20.14 2.81
C ASP A 261 5.14 20.42 3.84
N GLY A 262 4.75 19.40 4.62
CA GLY A 262 3.68 19.48 5.63
C GLY A 262 2.27 19.31 5.08
N SER A 263 2.11 19.10 3.77
CA SER A 263 0.81 18.79 3.17
C SER A 263 0.34 17.39 3.55
N MET A 264 -0.97 17.26 3.82
CA MET A 264 -1.60 15.98 4.19
C MET A 264 -2.46 15.46 3.05
N HIS A 265 -2.20 14.23 2.62
CA HIS A 265 -2.91 13.57 1.54
C HIS A 265 -3.55 12.27 2.03
N LEU A 266 -4.68 11.90 1.44
CA LEU A 266 -5.28 10.58 1.64
C LEU A 266 -4.49 9.55 0.84
N PHE A 267 -4.32 8.35 1.39
CA PHE A 267 -3.76 7.24 0.63
C PHE A 267 -4.67 6.83 -0.53
N TYR A 268 -5.96 6.68 -0.25
CA TYR A 268 -6.98 6.38 -1.25
C TYR A 268 -7.83 7.64 -1.51
N PRO A 269 -8.00 8.07 -2.77
CA PRO A 269 -8.66 9.33 -3.10
C PRO A 269 -10.16 9.29 -2.86
N ASP A 270 -10.72 10.46 -2.49
CA ASP A 270 -12.16 10.66 -2.39
C ASP A 270 -12.86 10.53 -3.75
N GLY A 271 -14.12 10.09 -3.75
CA GLY A 271 -14.92 9.97 -4.97
C GLY A 271 -14.57 8.74 -5.82
N TYR A 272 -13.73 7.84 -5.32
CA TYR A 272 -13.44 6.55 -5.94
C TYR A 272 -14.08 5.41 -5.15
N PHE A 273 -14.47 4.36 -5.87
CA PHE A 273 -14.99 3.10 -5.35
C PHE A 273 -14.35 1.96 -6.14
N THR A 274 -13.71 1.03 -5.45
CA THR A 274 -13.00 -0.09 -6.10
C THR A 274 -13.53 -1.41 -5.60
N LEU A 275 -13.98 -2.25 -6.52
CA LEU A 275 -14.36 -3.64 -6.28
C LEU A 275 -13.14 -4.53 -6.43
N ILE A 276 -12.95 -5.44 -5.48
CA ILE A 276 -11.84 -6.39 -5.47
C ILE A 276 -12.35 -7.81 -5.18
N PRO A 277 -11.70 -8.84 -5.75
CA PRO A 277 -12.02 -10.23 -5.44
C PRO A 277 -11.56 -10.58 -4.02
N ASP A 278 -11.93 -11.77 -3.57
CA ASP A 278 -11.38 -12.30 -2.32
C ASP A 278 -9.94 -12.79 -2.51
N GLY A 279 -9.15 -12.74 -1.43
CA GLY A 279 -7.75 -13.17 -1.43
C GLY A 279 -6.73 -12.07 -1.76
N THR A 280 -5.49 -12.50 -2.06
CA THR A 280 -4.36 -11.60 -2.34
C THR A 280 -4.43 -11.07 -3.76
N LEU A 281 -4.24 -9.77 -3.93
CA LEU A 281 -4.31 -9.11 -5.24
C LEU A 281 -2.97 -9.12 -6.00
N GLY A 282 -1.90 -9.17 -5.25
CA GLY A 282 -0.55 -9.28 -5.76
C GLY A 282 0.44 -9.40 -4.62
N ASN A 283 1.66 -8.90 -4.82
CA ASN A 283 2.72 -8.95 -3.82
C ASN A 283 3.48 -7.63 -3.79
N THR A 284 3.96 -7.24 -2.62
CA THR A 284 4.89 -6.11 -2.51
C THR A 284 6.31 -6.65 -2.61
N TYR A 285 7.02 -6.40 -3.70
CA TYR A 285 8.38 -6.89 -3.88
C TYR A 285 9.39 -5.88 -3.34
N TYR A 286 10.28 -6.37 -2.50
CA TYR A 286 11.43 -5.65 -1.98
C TYR A 286 12.71 -6.16 -2.63
N GLY A 287 13.45 -5.26 -3.28
CA GLY A 287 14.78 -5.52 -3.81
C GLY A 287 15.85 -5.47 -2.71
N THR A 288 16.98 -6.12 -2.94
CA THR A 288 18.17 -5.98 -2.10
C THR A 288 18.79 -4.60 -2.31
N THR A 289 18.85 -3.78 -1.25
CA THR A 289 19.48 -2.45 -1.33
C THR A 289 21.01 -2.57 -1.41
N PRO A 290 21.71 -1.57 -1.96
CA PRO A 290 23.18 -1.53 -1.93
C PRO A 290 23.75 -1.72 -0.51
N GLU A 291 23.11 -1.10 0.47
CA GLU A 291 23.47 -1.17 1.88
C GLU A 291 23.33 -2.60 2.45
N GLU A 292 22.31 -3.35 2.02
CA GLU A 292 22.15 -4.76 2.37
C GLU A 292 23.22 -5.64 1.68
N SER A 293 23.55 -5.35 0.42
CA SER A 293 24.61 -6.05 -0.30
C SER A 293 25.98 -5.85 0.37
N ASP A 294 26.26 -4.64 0.85
CA ASP A 294 27.48 -4.33 1.60
C ASP A 294 27.56 -5.07 2.94
N LEU A 295 26.43 -5.25 3.64
CA LEU A 295 26.35 -6.10 4.83
C LEU A 295 26.68 -7.57 4.50
N MET A 296 26.17 -8.09 3.38
CA MET A 296 26.41 -9.49 2.95
C MET A 296 27.86 -9.75 2.56
N THR A 297 28.56 -8.75 2.01
CA THR A 297 29.96 -8.89 1.57
C THR A 297 30.98 -8.62 2.68
N GLY A 298 30.54 -8.21 3.88
CA GLY A 298 31.39 -8.00 5.05
C GLY A 298 32.36 -6.82 4.94
N ARG A 299 32.12 -5.89 4.01
CA ARG A 299 33.00 -4.76 3.70
C ARG A 299 32.38 -3.43 4.12
N THR A 300 32.25 -3.12 5.41
CA THR A 300 31.82 -1.76 5.79
C THR A 300 32.32 -1.28 7.15
N ALA A 301 32.62 0.03 7.20
CA ALA A 301 32.77 0.84 8.41
C ALA A 301 31.40 1.30 9.00
N ALA A 302 30.30 0.82 8.42
CA ALA A 302 28.91 1.17 8.72
C ALA A 302 28.18 -0.02 9.36
N ASN A 303 27.23 0.26 10.26
CA ASN A 303 26.42 -0.77 10.92
C ASN A 303 25.04 -0.81 10.26
N VAL A 304 24.63 -1.98 9.77
CA VAL A 304 23.40 -2.17 8.97
C VAL A 304 22.46 -3.16 9.67
N SER A 305 21.17 -2.86 9.71
CA SER A 305 20.10 -3.75 10.18
C SER A 305 18.91 -3.68 9.25
N ILE A 306 18.19 -4.80 9.08
CA ILE A 306 17.02 -4.88 8.20
C ILE A 306 15.76 -5.01 9.07
N VAL A 307 14.73 -4.24 8.74
CA VAL A 307 13.39 -4.31 9.34
C VAL A 307 12.32 -4.50 8.26
N ASN A 308 11.14 -5.00 8.64
CA ASN A 308 9.96 -5.13 7.77
C ASN A 308 10.25 -5.78 6.40
N THR A 309 11.03 -6.87 6.38
CA THR A 309 11.39 -7.69 5.19
C THR A 309 12.43 -7.06 4.24
N GLY A 310 12.40 -5.74 4.03
CA GLY A 310 13.25 -5.09 3.00
C GLY A 310 13.70 -3.66 3.29
N VAL A 311 13.43 -3.09 4.47
CA VAL A 311 13.89 -1.74 4.83
C VAL A 311 15.25 -1.86 5.51
N ALA A 312 16.30 -1.31 4.89
CA ALA A 312 17.65 -1.29 5.44
C ALA A 312 17.90 0.00 6.24
N ILE A 313 18.38 -0.14 7.47
CA ILE A 313 18.82 0.93 8.35
C ILE A 313 20.35 0.87 8.43
N THR A 314 21.02 1.93 8.01
CA THR A 314 22.49 2.03 7.97
C THR A 314 22.95 3.22 8.77
N THR A 315 23.82 2.99 9.76
CA THR A 315 24.46 4.08 10.51
C THR A 315 25.92 4.23 10.09
N VAL A 316 26.30 5.41 9.60
CA VAL A 316 27.66 5.75 9.19
C VAL A 316 28.22 6.78 10.17
N LYS A 317 29.46 6.56 10.63
CA LYS A 317 30.20 7.53 11.43
C LYS A 317 31.15 8.29 10.52
N GLU A 318 30.94 9.59 10.37
CA GLU A 318 31.86 10.44 9.64
C GLU A 318 33.02 10.83 10.56
N PRO A 319 34.29 10.62 10.15
CA PRO A 319 35.43 10.95 10.99
C PRO A 319 35.72 12.46 11.06
N GLN A 320 35.37 13.24 10.03
CA GLN A 320 35.55 14.69 9.99
C GLN A 320 34.66 15.33 8.90
N PRO A 321 33.79 16.32 9.21
CA PRO A 321 33.32 16.70 10.55
C PRO A 321 32.69 15.51 11.28
N VAL A 322 32.72 15.49 12.62
CA VAL A 322 32.38 14.27 13.35
C VAL A 322 30.86 14.15 13.52
N ASN A 323 30.19 13.40 12.63
CA ASN A 323 28.74 13.21 12.65
C ASN A 323 28.36 11.73 12.68
N VAL A 324 27.11 11.49 13.07
CA VAL A 324 26.43 10.21 12.79
C VAL A 324 25.35 10.49 11.79
N GLU A 325 25.38 9.76 10.69
CA GLU A 325 24.30 9.71 9.72
C GLU A 325 23.57 8.39 9.86
N THR A 326 22.25 8.45 10.00
CA THR A 326 21.36 7.29 9.96
C THR A 326 20.58 7.34 8.66
N ILE A 327 20.82 6.36 7.80
CA ILE A 327 20.26 6.24 6.46
C ILE A 327 19.22 5.12 6.50
N VAL A 328 18.02 5.40 6.00
CA VAL A 328 16.98 4.40 5.78
C VAL A 328 16.74 4.29 4.28
N SER A 329 16.79 3.08 3.75
CA SER A 329 16.67 2.82 2.32
C SER A 329 15.82 1.60 2.03
N GLU A 330 15.08 1.64 0.94
CA GLU A 330 14.31 0.50 0.42
C GLU A 330 14.22 0.56 -1.11
N ILE A 331 14.08 -0.60 -1.74
CA ILE A 331 13.74 -0.74 -3.15
C ILE A 331 12.42 -1.50 -3.17
N VAL A 332 11.34 -0.88 -3.63
CA VAL A 332 10.00 -1.45 -3.49
C VAL A 332 9.09 -1.16 -4.67
N LEU A 333 8.37 -2.18 -5.13
CA LEU A 333 7.31 -2.04 -6.13
C LEU A 333 6.26 -3.16 -5.94
N PRO A 334 4.95 -2.84 -5.90
CA PRO A 334 3.91 -3.85 -5.86
C PRO A 334 3.66 -4.46 -7.25
N SER A 335 3.55 -5.78 -7.35
CA SER A 335 2.95 -6.45 -8.51
C SER A 335 1.43 -6.43 -8.40
N PHE A 336 0.72 -6.60 -9.52
CA PHE A 336 -0.75 -6.67 -9.50
C PHE A 336 -1.27 -7.74 -10.46
N GLU A 337 -1.15 -8.99 -10.03
CA GLU A 337 -1.50 -10.17 -10.81
C GLU A 337 -3.01 -10.26 -11.09
N THR A 338 -3.86 -9.83 -10.16
CA THR A 338 -5.33 -9.86 -10.28
C THR A 338 -5.94 -8.57 -10.83
N ILE A 339 -5.16 -7.71 -11.49
CA ILE A 339 -5.66 -6.41 -11.98
C ILE A 339 -6.83 -6.53 -12.99
N ASP A 340 -6.97 -7.68 -13.66
CA ASP A 340 -8.11 -7.99 -14.53
C ASP A 340 -9.38 -8.37 -13.77
N GLN A 341 -9.31 -8.63 -12.47
CA GLN A 341 -10.43 -9.12 -11.65
C GLN A 341 -10.97 -8.03 -10.71
N ILE A 342 -10.57 -6.78 -10.91
CA ILE A 342 -10.99 -5.64 -10.10
C ILE A 342 -11.76 -4.63 -10.96
N PHE A 343 -12.60 -3.82 -10.35
CA PHE A 343 -13.30 -2.74 -11.06
C PHE A 343 -13.10 -1.42 -10.34
N ILE A 344 -12.72 -0.37 -11.07
CA ILE A 344 -12.45 0.97 -10.52
C ILE A 344 -13.49 1.96 -11.05
N ALA A 345 -14.26 2.55 -10.15
CA ALA A 345 -15.23 3.58 -10.49
C ALA A 345 -14.87 4.92 -9.84
N LYS A 346 -14.83 5.98 -10.65
CA LYS A 346 -14.89 7.36 -10.16
C LYS A 346 -16.36 7.78 -10.12
N VAL A 347 -16.89 7.93 -8.92
CA VAL A 347 -18.32 8.06 -8.63
C VAL A 347 -18.77 9.47 -8.24
N ALA A 348 -17.84 10.43 -8.10
CA ALA A 348 -18.15 11.84 -7.79
C ALA A 348 -17.27 12.81 -8.60
#